data_AF-A0A7V8BJG3-F1
#
_entry.id   AF-A0A7V8BJG3-F1
#
_cell.length_a   1.000
_cell.length_b   1.000
_cell.length_c   1.000
_cell.angle_alpha   90.00
_cell.angle_beta   90.00
_cell.angle_gamma   90.00
#
_symmetry.space_group_name_H-M   'P 1'
#
loop_
_entity.id
_entity.type
_entity.pdbx_description
1 polymer ?
#
loop_
_entity_poly.entity_id
_entity_poly.type
_entity_poly.pdbx_seq_one_letter_code
_entity_poly.pdbx_strand_id
1 'polypeptide(L)'
;MLKAGIDQDALIDMFAKASVQQGEALRKAVSQATLKALQGRELTLANIRNVLKTVTQAASSGAAKSPLPAVDLEALLGKAFDGMDAALLKAVQAQRAALQQFVDQGVELNNKQMKGALANLEKMEDVFFATVGKAAQGAGGALEGPWSQVLEAMKIKGTGTGEQ
;
A
#
# COMPACT_ATOMS: atom_id res chain seq x y z
N MET A 1 1.47 9.16 15.91
CA MET A 1 1.89 7.98 16.68
C MET A 1 2.48 6.97 15.73
N LEU A 2 3.63 6.37 16.07
CA LEU A 2 4.27 5.40 15.19
C LEU A 2 3.60 4.04 15.31
N LYS A 3 2.85 3.65 14.27
CA LYS A 3 2.26 2.32 14.15
C LYS A 3 2.73 1.69 12.87
N ALA A 4 3.13 0.43 12.94
CA ALA A 4 3.67 -0.26 11.78
C ALA A 4 4.90 0.44 11.13
N GLY A 5 5.64 1.29 11.84
CA GLY A 5 6.74 2.10 11.26
C GLY A 5 6.27 3.36 10.52
N ILE A 6 4.98 3.68 10.61
CA ILE A 6 4.32 4.81 9.97
C ILE A 6 3.86 5.79 11.02
N ASP A 7 4.10 7.09 10.78
CA ASP A 7 3.49 8.13 11.58
C ASP A 7 2.04 8.32 11.17
N GLN A 8 1.15 7.61 11.87
CA GLN A 8 -0.26 7.56 11.53
C GLN A 8 -0.93 8.93 11.67
N ASP A 9 -0.52 9.74 12.66
CA ASP A 9 -1.15 11.04 12.90
C ASP A 9 -0.77 12.04 11.82
N ALA A 10 0.49 12.02 11.37
CA ALA A 10 0.94 12.84 10.25
C ALA A 10 0.21 12.49 8.96
N LEU A 11 0.00 11.20 8.67
CA LEU A 11 -0.81 10.79 7.52
C LEU A 11 -2.27 11.23 7.66
N ILE A 12 -2.89 11.04 8.83
CA ILE A 12 -4.28 11.49 9.07
C ILE A 12 -4.42 12.99 8.84
N ASP A 13 -3.49 13.80 9.39
CA ASP A 13 -3.51 15.25 9.24
C ASP A 13 -3.35 15.67 7.77
N MET A 14 -2.42 15.02 7.06
CA MET A 14 -2.22 15.26 5.63
C MET A 14 -3.48 14.96 4.82
N PHE A 15 -4.16 13.84 5.06
CA PHE A 15 -5.42 13.51 4.36
C PHE A 15 -6.58 14.43 4.73
N ALA A 16 -6.65 14.87 6.00
CA ALA A 16 -7.70 15.78 6.45
C ALA A 16 -7.59 17.17 5.80
N LYS A 17 -6.36 17.60 5.46
CA LYS A 17 -6.07 18.93 4.88
C LYS A 17 -5.83 18.89 3.36
N ALA A 18 -5.58 17.72 2.79
CA ALA A 18 -5.29 17.58 1.38
C ALA A 18 -6.47 18.03 0.52
N SER A 19 -6.18 18.75 -0.55
CA SER A 19 -7.11 19.01 -1.65
C SER A 19 -6.76 18.14 -2.85
N VAL A 20 -7.67 18.01 -3.81
CA VAL A 20 -7.44 17.25 -5.06
C VAL A 20 -6.20 17.74 -5.81
N GLN A 21 -5.91 19.05 -5.79
CA GLN A 21 -4.71 19.63 -6.39
C GLN A 21 -3.41 19.09 -5.77
N GLN A 22 -3.46 18.67 -4.51
CA GLN A 22 -2.32 18.08 -3.79
C GLN A 22 -2.26 16.55 -3.91
N GLY A 23 -3.15 15.94 -4.71
CA GLY A 23 -3.26 14.48 -4.82
C GLY A 23 -1.97 13.78 -5.25
N GLU A 24 -1.12 14.41 -6.07
CA GLU A 24 0.18 13.82 -6.43
C GLU A 24 1.19 13.89 -5.28
N ALA A 25 1.23 15.00 -4.54
CA ALA A 25 2.05 15.12 -3.34
C ALA A 25 1.62 14.11 -2.28
N LEU A 26 0.31 13.94 -2.10
CA LEU A 26 -0.30 12.94 -1.24
C LEU A 26 0.14 11.52 -1.65
N ARG A 27 0.02 11.16 -2.93
CA ARG A 27 0.48 9.87 -3.47
C ARG A 27 1.95 9.63 -3.12
N LYS A 28 2.81 10.62 -3.38
CA LYS A 28 4.26 10.54 -3.11
C LYS A 28 4.55 10.32 -1.63
N ALA A 29 3.89 11.08 -0.76
CA ALA A 29 4.04 10.94 0.69
C ALA A 29 3.59 9.56 1.20
N VAL A 30 2.43 9.08 0.72
CA VAL A 30 1.95 7.73 1.03
C VAL A 30 2.93 6.66 0.55
N SER A 31 3.45 6.79 -0.67
CA SER A 31 4.44 5.85 -1.22
C SER A 31 5.72 5.82 -0.39
N GLN A 32 6.26 6.98 -0.02
CA GLN A 32 7.47 7.07 0.81
C GLN A 32 7.25 6.49 2.21
N ALA A 33 6.13 6.82 2.85
CA ALA A 33 5.80 6.28 4.18
C ALA A 33 5.64 4.75 4.15
N THR A 34 4.94 4.25 3.14
CA THR A 34 4.73 2.80 2.93
C THR A 34 6.06 2.10 2.68
N LEU A 35 6.88 2.62 1.75
CA LEU A 35 8.18 2.03 1.41
C LEU A 35 9.11 2.00 2.61
N LYS A 36 9.22 3.11 3.36
CA LYS A 36 10.06 3.19 4.56
C LYS A 36 9.61 2.17 5.62
N ALA A 37 8.30 2.00 5.80
CA ALA A 37 7.76 1.03 6.73
C ALA A 37 7.97 -0.43 6.28
N LEU A 38 7.95 -0.69 4.98
CA LEU A 38 8.30 -2.00 4.42
C LEU A 38 9.81 -2.30 4.56
N GLN A 39 10.67 -1.30 4.35
CA GLN A 39 12.13 -1.45 4.45
C GLN A 39 12.62 -1.64 5.89
N GLY A 40 11.91 -1.09 6.88
CA GLY A 40 12.25 -1.27 8.29
C GLY A 40 11.96 -2.66 8.86
N ARG A 41 11.57 -3.62 8.00
CA ARG A 41 11.12 -4.95 8.39
C ARG A 41 11.52 -6.01 7.36
N GLU A 42 11.50 -7.27 7.79
CA GLU A 42 11.49 -8.38 6.85
C GLU A 42 10.23 -8.30 5.97
N LEU A 43 10.41 -8.50 4.66
CA LEU A 43 9.35 -8.44 3.65
C LEU A 43 8.48 -9.71 3.68
N THR A 44 7.86 -9.95 4.84
CA THR A 44 6.91 -11.05 5.05
C THR A 44 5.49 -10.58 4.73
N LEU A 45 4.63 -11.50 4.29
CA LEU A 45 3.21 -11.18 4.02
C LEU A 45 2.51 -10.58 5.26
N ALA A 46 2.88 -11.01 6.48
CA ALA A 46 2.30 -10.46 7.70
C ALA A 46 2.68 -8.98 7.91
N ASN A 47 3.95 -8.62 7.71
CA ASN A 47 4.42 -7.25 7.83
C ASN A 47 3.80 -6.34 6.76
N ILE A 48 3.73 -6.83 5.53
CA ILE A 48 3.10 -6.12 4.41
C ILE A 48 1.63 -5.82 4.69
N ARG A 49 0.86 -6.84 5.12
CA ARG A 49 -0.54 -6.64 5.54
C ARG A 49 -0.67 -5.59 6.62
N ASN A 50 0.20 -5.61 7.64
CA ASN A 50 0.15 -4.65 8.74
C ASN A 50 0.45 -3.22 8.28
N VAL A 51 1.43 -3.03 7.39
CA VAL A 51 1.76 -1.73 6.82
C VAL A 51 0.61 -1.18 5.99
N LEU A 52 0.15 -1.96 4.99
CA LEU A 52 -0.95 -1.56 4.10
C LEU A 52 -2.24 -1.25 4.87
N LYS A 53 -2.59 -2.09 5.86
CA LYS A 53 -3.74 -1.85 6.73
C LYS A 53 -3.60 -0.52 7.47
N THR A 54 -2.42 -0.24 8.04
CA THR A 54 -2.18 0.98 8.82
C THR A 54 -2.30 2.23 7.95
N VAL A 55 -1.73 2.22 6.74
CA VAL A 55 -1.87 3.32 5.77
C VAL A 55 -3.31 3.52 5.37
N THR A 56 -4.03 2.45 5.01
CA THR A 56 -5.43 2.52 4.59
C THR A 56 -6.31 3.09 5.70
N GLN A 57 -6.08 2.68 6.95
CA GLN A 57 -6.78 3.22 8.11
C GLN A 57 -6.45 4.70 8.33
N ALA A 58 -5.18 5.11 8.20
CA ALA A 58 -4.78 6.51 8.32
C ALA A 58 -5.43 7.39 7.24
N ALA A 59 -5.39 6.93 5.99
CA ALA A 59 -6.03 7.61 4.85
C ALA A 59 -7.54 7.76 5.07
N SER A 60 -8.20 6.69 5.51
CA SER A 60 -9.64 6.71 5.81
C SER A 60 -9.98 7.65 6.97
N SER A 61 -9.22 7.59 8.07
CA SER A 61 -9.44 8.48 9.22
C SER A 61 -9.18 9.95 8.90
N GLY A 62 -8.24 10.27 8.00
CA GLY A 62 -8.04 11.64 7.52
C GLY A 62 -9.14 12.08 6.55
N ALA A 63 -9.50 11.24 5.58
CA ALA A 63 -10.58 11.51 4.63
C ALA A 63 -11.93 11.74 5.34
N ALA A 64 -12.22 11.00 6.40
CA ALA A 64 -13.44 11.18 7.20
C ALA A 64 -13.50 12.55 7.94
N LYS A 65 -12.36 13.22 8.12
CA LYS A 65 -12.26 14.56 8.72
C LYS A 65 -12.24 15.67 7.68
N SER A 66 -12.14 15.32 6.40
CA SER A 66 -12.05 16.29 5.31
C SER A 66 -13.45 16.81 4.96
N PRO A 67 -13.61 18.13 4.73
CA PRO A 67 -14.88 18.71 4.30
C PRO A 67 -15.18 18.50 2.81
N LEU A 68 -14.32 17.76 2.10
CA LEU A 68 -14.44 17.54 0.66
C LEU A 68 -15.67 16.71 0.28
N PRO A 69 -16.26 16.95 -0.91
CA PRO A 69 -17.31 16.09 -1.45
C PRO A 69 -16.78 14.69 -1.76
N ALA A 70 -17.69 13.71 -1.83
CA ALA A 70 -17.34 12.29 -2.02
C ALA A 70 -16.46 12.02 -3.26
N VAL A 71 -16.68 12.74 -4.37
CA VAL A 71 -15.86 12.61 -5.60
C VAL A 71 -14.40 13.03 -5.40
N ASP A 72 -14.17 14.06 -4.60
CA ASP A 72 -12.82 14.53 -4.28
C ASP A 72 -12.13 13.59 -3.29
N LEU A 73 -12.90 13.01 -2.36
CA LEU A 73 -12.42 11.96 -1.47
C LEU A 73 -12.04 10.69 -2.25
N GLU A 74 -12.86 10.26 -3.20
CA GLU A 74 -12.56 9.14 -4.11
C GLU A 74 -11.22 9.37 -4.82
N ALA A 75 -11.02 10.56 -5.41
CA ALA A 75 -9.77 10.91 -6.06
C ALA A 75 -8.56 10.83 -5.11
N LEU A 76 -8.67 11.36 -3.89
CA LEU A 76 -7.58 11.32 -2.91
C LEU A 76 -7.30 9.91 -2.39
N LEU A 77 -8.32 9.09 -2.15
CA LEU A 77 -8.17 7.69 -1.75
C LEU A 77 -7.55 6.87 -2.88
N GLY A 78 -7.90 7.15 -4.14
CA GLY A 78 -7.23 6.59 -5.32
C GLY A 78 -5.74 6.92 -5.36
N LYS A 79 -5.36 8.17 -5.04
CA LYS A 79 -3.95 8.56 -4.91
C LYS A 79 -3.23 7.86 -3.75
N ALA A 80 -3.93 7.59 -2.64
CA ALA A 80 -3.41 6.78 -1.55
C ALA A 80 -3.10 5.35 -2.03
N PHE A 81 -4.05 4.74 -2.74
CA PHE A 81 -3.93 3.40 -3.30
C PHE A 81 -2.74 3.31 -4.27
N ASP A 82 -2.66 4.22 -5.24
CA ASP A 82 -1.53 4.32 -6.18
C ASP A 82 -0.18 4.48 -5.45
N GLY A 83 -0.15 5.19 -4.33
CA GLY A 83 1.04 5.40 -3.51
C GLY A 83 1.50 4.10 -2.84
N MET A 84 0.55 3.36 -2.25
CA MET A 84 0.81 2.05 -1.64
C MET A 84 1.29 1.02 -2.67
N ASP A 85 0.64 0.95 -3.84
CA ASP A 85 1.04 0.07 -4.94
C ASP A 85 2.47 0.37 -5.40
N ALA A 86 2.79 1.65 -5.65
CA ALA A 86 4.13 2.04 -6.09
C ALA A 86 5.22 1.67 -5.07
N ALA A 87 4.91 1.76 -3.77
CA ALA A 87 5.83 1.34 -2.72
C ALA A 87 6.02 -0.17 -2.68
N LEU A 88 4.92 -0.92 -2.83
CA LEU A 88 4.92 -2.37 -2.81
C LEU A 88 5.66 -2.94 -4.02
N LEU A 89 5.39 -2.42 -5.22
CA LEU A 89 6.12 -2.70 -6.44
C LEU A 89 7.63 -2.54 -6.26
N LYS A 90 8.06 -1.40 -5.71
CA LYS A 90 9.48 -1.13 -5.47
C LYS A 90 10.09 -2.11 -4.47
N ALA A 91 9.35 -2.51 -3.44
CA ALA A 91 9.81 -3.52 -2.48
C ALA A 91 9.93 -4.91 -3.14
N VAL A 92 8.98 -5.30 -3.99
CA VAL A 92 9.02 -6.55 -4.77
C VAL A 92 10.21 -6.58 -5.72
N GLN A 93 10.44 -5.50 -6.47
CA GLN A 93 11.58 -5.40 -7.39
C GLN A 93 12.92 -5.49 -6.64
N ALA A 94 13.05 -4.81 -5.50
CA ALA A 94 14.24 -4.89 -4.67
C ALA A 94 14.48 -6.32 -4.14
N GLN A 95 13.41 -7.01 -3.71
CA GLN A 95 13.52 -8.39 -3.23
C GLN A 95 13.94 -9.36 -4.35
N ARG A 96 13.38 -9.22 -5.56
CA ARG A 96 13.81 -10.03 -6.73
C ARG A 96 15.28 -9.79 -7.07
N ALA A 97 15.71 -8.53 -7.11
CA ALA A 97 17.11 -8.19 -7.38
C ALA A 97 18.06 -8.80 -6.34
N ALA A 98 17.69 -8.74 -5.05
CA ALA A 98 18.48 -9.34 -3.98
C ALA A 98 18.56 -10.88 -4.10
N LEU A 99 17.44 -11.55 -4.43
CA LEU A 99 17.42 -13.00 -4.66
C LEU A 99 18.30 -13.39 -5.85
N GLN A 100 18.23 -12.63 -6.95
CA GLN A 100 19.08 -12.86 -8.12
C GLN A 100 20.56 -12.70 -7.76
N GLN A 101 20.91 -11.67 -7.00
CA GLN A 101 22.29 -11.46 -6.56
C GLN A 101 22.82 -12.62 -5.71
N PHE A 102 21.99 -13.23 -4.84
CA PHE A 102 22.40 -14.43 -4.09
C PHE A 102 22.70 -15.62 -5.02
N VAL A 103 21.87 -15.83 -6.05
CA VAL A 103 22.11 -16.87 -7.07
C VAL A 103 23.42 -16.60 -7.82
N ASP A 104 23.64 -15.36 -8.27
CA ASP A 104 24.84 -14.97 -9.02
C ASP A 104 26.12 -15.10 -8.18
N GLN A 105 26.03 -14.87 -6.87
CA GLN A 105 27.13 -15.04 -5.92
C GLN A 105 27.34 -16.51 -5.48
N GLY A 106 26.57 -17.45 -6.02
CA GLY A 106 26.67 -18.87 -5.67
C GLY A 106 26.23 -19.19 -4.24
N VAL A 107 25.45 -18.31 -3.61
CA VAL A 107 24.86 -18.58 -2.30
C VAL A 107 23.77 -19.64 -2.49
N GLU A 108 24.03 -20.85 -1.99
CA GLU A 108 23.01 -21.91 -1.97
C GLU A 108 21.88 -21.55 -0.99
N LEU A 109 20.90 -20.80 -1.49
CA LEU A 109 19.60 -20.72 -0.85
C LEU A 109 18.95 -22.09 -0.93
N ASN A 110 18.48 -22.63 0.20
CA ASN A 110 17.70 -23.86 0.16
C ASN A 110 16.53 -23.67 -0.83
N ASN A 111 16.36 -24.63 -1.75
CA ASN A 111 15.29 -24.66 -2.76
C ASN A 111 13.91 -24.29 -2.17
N LYS A 112 13.63 -24.69 -0.92
CA LYS A 112 12.39 -24.36 -0.21
C LYS A 112 12.26 -22.86 0.14
N GLN A 113 13.34 -22.20 0.55
CA GLN A 113 13.34 -20.78 0.88
C GLN A 113 13.16 -19.92 -0.37
N MET A 114 13.88 -20.25 -1.45
CA MET A 114 13.76 -19.53 -2.72
C MET A 114 12.36 -19.68 -3.34
N LYS A 115 11.82 -20.90 -3.39
CA LYS A 115 10.44 -21.15 -3.83
C LYS A 115 9.41 -20.42 -2.95
N GLY A 116 9.63 -20.39 -1.64
CA GLY A 116 8.75 -19.66 -0.72
C GLY A 116 8.78 -18.15 -0.95
N ALA A 117 9.96 -17.58 -1.24
CA ALA A 117 10.08 -16.16 -1.56
C ALA A 117 9.36 -15.83 -2.87
N LEU A 118 9.56 -16.62 -3.94
CA LEU A 118 8.85 -16.44 -5.22
C LEU A 118 7.34 -16.55 -5.06
N ALA A 119 6.86 -17.58 -4.35
CA ALA A 119 5.43 -17.76 -4.07
C ALA A 119 4.80 -16.61 -3.26
N ASN A 120 5.59 -15.93 -2.44
CA ASN A 120 5.12 -14.73 -1.73
C ASN A 120 5.00 -13.52 -2.68
N LEU A 121 5.87 -13.41 -3.69
CA LEU A 121 5.79 -12.35 -4.69
C LEU A 121 4.56 -12.52 -5.59
N GLU A 122 4.26 -13.75 -6.02
CA GLU A 122 3.06 -14.06 -6.82
C GLU A 122 1.76 -13.70 -6.08
N LYS A 123 1.75 -13.80 -4.74
CA LYS A 123 0.58 -13.47 -3.91
C LYS A 123 0.50 -12.00 -3.52
N MET A 124 1.42 -11.17 -3.99
CA MET A 124 1.58 -9.81 -3.45
C MET A 124 0.40 -8.91 -3.81
N GLU A 125 -0.10 -8.99 -5.05
CA GLU A 125 -1.28 -8.25 -5.51
C GLU A 125 -2.54 -8.70 -4.76
N ASP A 126 -2.76 -10.01 -4.63
CA ASP A 126 -3.88 -10.55 -3.86
C ASP A 126 -3.87 -10.04 -2.41
N VAL A 127 -2.69 -10.07 -1.77
CA VAL A 127 -2.52 -9.56 -0.41
C VAL A 127 -2.79 -8.07 -0.35
N PHE A 128 -2.38 -7.30 -1.37
CA PHE A 128 -2.63 -5.87 -1.44
C PHE A 128 -4.12 -5.55 -1.51
N PHE A 129 -4.84 -6.09 -2.49
CA PHE A 129 -6.29 -5.88 -2.63
C PHE A 129 -7.08 -6.39 -1.42
N ALA A 130 -6.77 -7.60 -0.93
CA ALA A 130 -7.48 -8.16 0.22
C ALA A 130 -7.30 -7.30 1.48
N THR A 131 -6.09 -6.77 1.69
CA THR A 131 -5.78 -5.97 2.87
C THR A 131 -6.42 -4.59 2.79
N VAL A 132 -6.24 -3.89 1.67
CA VAL A 132 -6.80 -2.55 1.48
C VAL A 132 -8.32 -2.63 1.48
N GLY A 133 -8.91 -3.60 0.78
CA GLY A 133 -10.36 -3.82 0.76
C GLY A 133 -10.94 -4.05 2.15
N LYS A 134 -10.35 -4.95 2.95
CA LYS A 134 -10.80 -5.20 4.32
C LYS A 134 -10.63 -3.98 5.24
N ALA A 135 -9.55 -3.23 5.08
CA ALA A 135 -9.30 -2.04 5.88
C ALA A 135 -10.25 -0.88 5.50
N ALA A 136 -10.55 -0.73 4.22
CA ALA A 136 -11.51 0.24 3.68
C ALA A 136 -12.94 -0.07 4.13
N GLN A 137 -13.38 -1.34 4.07
CA GLN A 137 -14.67 -1.76 4.64
C GLN A 137 -14.80 -1.42 6.12
N GLY A 138 -13.71 -1.53 6.88
CA GLY A 138 -13.67 -1.14 8.29
C GLY A 138 -13.77 0.37 8.55
N ALA A 139 -13.62 1.23 7.53
CA ALA A 139 -13.82 2.67 7.66
C ALA A 139 -15.31 3.03 7.72
N GLY A 140 -16.14 2.35 6.93
CA GLY A 140 -17.60 2.50 6.91
C GLY A 140 -18.13 3.91 6.58
N GLY A 141 -19.45 4.05 6.66
CA GLY A 141 -20.14 5.35 6.55
C GLY A 141 -19.91 6.07 5.21
N ALA A 142 -19.62 7.37 5.28
CA ALA A 142 -19.48 8.22 4.10
C ALA A 142 -18.30 7.85 3.16
N LEU A 143 -17.38 7.00 3.61
CA LEU A 143 -16.23 6.56 2.81
C LEU A 143 -16.45 5.22 2.09
N GLU A 144 -17.55 4.52 2.35
CA GLU A 144 -17.83 3.22 1.73
C GLU A 144 -17.95 3.32 0.20
N GLY A 145 -18.69 4.32 -0.29
CA GLY A 145 -18.84 4.60 -1.73
C GLY A 145 -17.50 4.93 -2.40
N PRO A 146 -16.79 5.98 -1.96
CA PRO A 146 -15.47 6.35 -2.50
C PRO A 146 -14.46 5.19 -2.52
N TRP A 147 -14.38 4.40 -1.45
CA TRP A 147 -13.48 3.24 -1.42
C TRP A 147 -13.91 2.13 -2.38
N SER A 148 -15.21 1.86 -2.50
CA SER A 148 -15.71 0.85 -3.43
C SER A 148 -15.34 1.20 -4.87
N GLN A 149 -15.57 2.46 -5.26
CA GLN A 149 -15.21 2.97 -6.59
C GLN A 149 -13.71 2.86 -6.87
N VAL A 150 -12.85 3.25 -5.91
CA VAL A 150 -11.39 3.10 -6.03
C VAL A 150 -11.01 1.63 -6.23
N LEU A 151 -11.55 0.71 -5.41
CA LEU A 151 -11.21 -0.71 -5.50
C LEU A 151 -11.70 -1.34 -6.81
N GLU A 152 -12.88 -0.97 -7.30
CA GLU A 152 -13.41 -1.42 -8.58
C GLU A 152 -12.57 -0.91 -9.75
N ALA A 153 -12.27 0.40 -9.78
CA ALA A 153 -11.44 1.00 -10.81
C ALA A 153 -10.04 0.36 -10.87
N MET A 154 -9.42 0.11 -9.71
CA MET A 154 -8.09 -0.48 -9.64
C MET A 154 -8.08 -1.97 -10.01
N LYS A 155 -9.14 -2.73 -9.73
CA LYS A 155 -9.27 -4.12 -10.23
C LYS A 155 -9.33 -4.19 -11.76
N ILE A 156 -9.97 -3.22 -12.40
CA ILE A 156 -10.07 -3.16 -13.86
C ILE A 156 -8.75 -2.68 -14.47
N LYS A 157 -8.13 -1.66 -13.88
CA LYS A 157 -6.88 -1.07 -14.34
C LYS A 157 -5.67 -1.98 -14.13
N GLY A 158 -5.71 -2.83 -13.10
CA GLY A 158 -4.56 -3.59 -12.60
C GLY A 158 -3.67 -2.74 -11.69
N THR A 159 -2.68 -3.41 -11.08
CA THR A 159 -1.67 -2.76 -10.23
C THR A 159 -0.28 -2.98 -10.80
N GLY A 160 0.65 -2.04 -10.56
CA GLY A 160 2.03 -2.23 -10.97
C GLY A 160 2.68 -3.43 -10.28
N THR A 161 2.24 -3.74 -9.05
CA THR A 161 2.63 -4.95 -8.33
C THR A 161 2.18 -6.25 -9.03
N GLY A 162 1.02 -6.24 -9.69
CA GLY A 162 0.50 -7.38 -10.46
C GLY A 162 1.21 -7.64 -11.79
N GLU A 163 1.93 -6.65 -12.33
CA GLU A 163 2.73 -6.78 -13.55
C GLU A 163 4.07 -7.51 -13.33
N GLN A 164 4.37 -7.98 -12.11
CA GLN A 164 5.68 -8.54 -11.72
C GLN A 164 5.75 -10.06 -11.75
#